data_AF-A0ABF7PFH2-F1
#
_entry.id   AF-A0ABF7PFH2-F1
#
_cell.length_a   1.000
_cell.length_b   1.000
_cell.length_c   1.000
_cell.angle_alpha   90.00
_cell.angle_beta   90.00
_cell.angle_gamma   90.00
#
_symmetry.space_group_name_H-M   'P 1'
#
loop_
_entity.id
_entity.type
_entity.pdbx_description
1 polymer ?
#
loop_
_entity_poly.entity_id
_entity_poly.type
_entity_poly.pdbx_seq_one_letter_code
_entity_poly.pdbx_strand_id
1 'polypeptide(L)'
;MHIKQLLKNKRFEVIKALVESKKIKQEWLEDLYSILLKQDTDVEITQAKYEIIKLLLTEKKYLNFELLTKTLNLDQQTAIEIMRNPFKEVYFPTYNIENPEESRLNKALIIPLSNQTFTLNTFVNSQDLETIKEATNKNFFVIFDNIFSGKSYQLAVAAGLIAKEKEILDNVAFTGEVSSNGFIIPVNHLEEKKEITEKAKKVLITPEDIENLEELSFWLNPEHLPVIFIHINKPELALQSLKQMEDAIKKDERFKYFKLENLKKFYRLEDQDMYLITPSVDFSNREELIKILNEFREKVSKLLTLEGVIKDHNKVVLNISAGISTLALYFGVILGNRQASIIYHYQKEYHKVIDLTDNPRKIKEKKSEFEKISVNKNIQDPLMIIIYLASHNPIEKGLELKEKLRAKGELIIQSKEHQGNLEIGDWSDIVSEIYTAIDDNKQKENYMVFSAPVAIMLALGMALGYFLPIKVFHYNRDEYIEVPIKLNEEILRSPF
;
A
#
# COMPACT_ATOMS: atom_id res chain seq x y z
N MET A 1 -44.85 -20.81 8.04
CA MET A 1 -45.28 -20.76 6.63
C MET A 1 -44.16 -21.38 5.79
N HIS A 2 -44.45 -22.34 4.91
CA HIS A 2 -43.45 -23.10 4.13
C HIS A 2 -42.89 -22.26 2.97
N ILE A 3 -41.63 -22.47 2.52
CA ILE A 3 -41.07 -21.73 1.36
C ILE A 3 -41.94 -21.90 0.12
N LYS A 4 -42.37 -23.13 -0.19
CA LYS A 4 -43.43 -23.39 -1.20
C LYS A 4 -44.63 -22.45 -1.16
N GLN A 5 -45.14 -22.14 0.04
CA GLN A 5 -46.32 -21.27 0.20
C GLN A 5 -45.95 -19.80 -0.01
N LEU A 6 -44.77 -19.38 0.46
CA LEU A 6 -44.21 -18.07 0.17
C LEU A 6 -44.03 -17.85 -1.33
N LEU A 7 -43.50 -18.85 -2.04
CA LEU A 7 -43.33 -18.82 -3.50
C LEU A 7 -44.64 -18.71 -4.24
N LYS A 8 -45.66 -19.47 -3.83
CA LYS A 8 -47.02 -19.37 -4.41
C LYS A 8 -47.61 -17.99 -4.22
N ASN A 9 -47.35 -17.37 -3.06
CA ASN A 9 -47.85 -16.05 -2.72
C ASN A 9 -46.93 -14.91 -3.20
N LYS A 10 -45.88 -15.21 -3.97
CA LYS A 10 -44.87 -14.25 -4.45
C LYS A 10 -44.26 -13.37 -3.35
N ARG A 11 -44.06 -13.93 -2.15
CA ARG A 11 -43.47 -13.22 -0.99
C ARG A 11 -41.95 -13.41 -0.92
N PHE A 12 -41.23 -12.83 -1.87
CA PHE A 12 -39.78 -12.99 -1.98
C PHE A 12 -39.01 -12.19 -0.93
N GLU A 13 -39.55 -11.06 -0.47
CA GLU A 13 -39.08 -10.27 0.66
C GLU A 13 -38.96 -11.11 1.95
N VAL A 14 -39.96 -11.96 2.22
CA VAL A 14 -39.93 -12.84 3.41
C VAL A 14 -38.94 -13.98 3.22
N ILE A 15 -38.80 -14.50 2.01
CA ILE A 15 -37.81 -15.55 1.71
C ILE A 15 -36.39 -14.99 1.92
N LYS A 16 -36.10 -13.80 1.39
CA LYS A 16 -34.84 -13.09 1.59
C LYS A 16 -34.53 -12.94 3.08
N ALA A 17 -35.48 -12.43 3.87
CA ALA A 17 -35.29 -12.27 5.32
C ALA A 17 -35.02 -13.62 6.05
N LEU A 18 -35.64 -14.71 5.61
CA LEU A 18 -35.36 -16.05 6.15
C LEU A 18 -33.95 -16.55 5.79
N VAL A 19 -33.49 -16.27 4.58
CA VAL A 19 -32.14 -16.61 4.08
C VAL A 19 -31.08 -15.82 4.84
N GLU A 20 -31.24 -14.50 4.95
CA GLU A 20 -30.34 -13.60 5.67
C GLU A 20 -30.25 -13.96 7.16
N SER A 21 -31.39 -14.29 7.79
CA SER A 21 -31.43 -14.72 9.19
C SER A 21 -30.99 -16.18 9.41
N LYS A 22 -30.59 -16.89 8.34
CA LYS A 22 -30.15 -18.30 8.34
C LYS A 22 -31.18 -19.27 8.92
N LYS A 23 -32.46 -18.90 8.95
CA LYS A 23 -33.58 -19.70 9.48
C LYS A 23 -34.16 -20.61 8.40
N ILE A 24 -33.29 -21.38 7.75
CA ILE A 24 -33.65 -22.29 6.66
C ILE A 24 -33.68 -23.74 7.18
N LYS A 25 -34.76 -24.46 6.87
CA LYS A 25 -34.87 -25.89 7.13
C LYS A 25 -34.37 -26.70 5.94
N GLN A 26 -33.79 -27.87 6.20
CA GLN A 26 -33.31 -28.79 5.17
C GLN A 26 -34.40 -29.20 4.18
N GLU A 27 -35.63 -29.43 4.66
CA GLU A 27 -36.80 -29.78 3.84
C GLU A 27 -37.20 -28.68 2.84
N TRP A 28 -36.68 -27.45 2.98
CA TRP A 28 -36.99 -26.33 2.08
C TRP A 28 -35.96 -26.13 0.96
N LEU A 29 -34.87 -26.91 0.94
CA LEU A 29 -33.77 -26.66 0.00
C LEU A 29 -34.21 -26.78 -1.47
N GLU A 30 -35.01 -27.78 -1.83
CA GLU A 30 -35.51 -27.92 -3.21
C GLU A 30 -36.31 -26.70 -3.67
N ASP A 31 -37.24 -26.23 -2.84
CA ASP A 31 -38.03 -25.02 -3.13
C ASP A 31 -37.11 -23.79 -3.25
N LEU A 32 -36.10 -23.69 -2.40
CA LEU A 32 -35.18 -22.57 -2.33
C LEU A 32 -34.27 -22.52 -3.58
N TYR A 33 -33.77 -23.67 -4.03
CA TYR A 33 -33.01 -23.78 -5.29
C TYR A 33 -33.87 -23.44 -6.51
N SER A 34 -35.17 -23.78 -6.50
CA SER A 34 -36.07 -23.45 -7.62
C SER A 34 -36.19 -21.94 -7.91
N ILE A 35 -35.87 -21.09 -6.92
CA ILE A 35 -35.87 -19.63 -7.06
C ILE A 35 -34.76 -19.18 -8.02
N LEU A 36 -33.64 -19.90 -8.05
CA LEU A 36 -32.49 -19.60 -8.92
C LEU A 36 -32.85 -19.63 -10.41
N LEU A 37 -33.91 -20.37 -10.78
CA LEU A 37 -34.39 -20.49 -12.16
C LEU A 37 -35.51 -19.51 -12.52
N LYS A 38 -36.00 -18.70 -11.58
CA LYS A 38 -37.06 -17.72 -11.87
C LYS A 38 -36.54 -16.60 -12.76
N GLN A 39 -37.38 -16.05 -13.63
CA GLN A 39 -37.05 -14.84 -14.39
C GLN A 39 -36.99 -13.63 -13.45
N ASP A 40 -36.09 -12.68 -13.74
CA ASP A 40 -35.93 -11.46 -12.96
C ASP A 40 -36.98 -10.41 -13.37
N THR A 41 -38.26 -10.74 -13.17
CA THR A 41 -39.39 -9.85 -13.46
C THR A 41 -39.59 -8.79 -12.37
N ASP A 42 -38.94 -8.94 -11.22
CA ASP A 42 -39.00 -8.03 -10.08
C ASP A 42 -37.70 -8.08 -9.26
N VAL A 43 -37.39 -6.98 -8.58
CA VAL A 43 -36.18 -6.79 -7.78
C VAL A 43 -36.07 -7.78 -6.63
N GLU A 44 -37.19 -8.14 -6.00
CA GLU A 44 -37.18 -9.04 -4.84
C GLU A 44 -36.71 -10.46 -5.22
N ILE A 45 -37.02 -10.91 -6.44
CA ILE A 45 -36.53 -12.20 -6.97
C ILE A 45 -35.02 -12.13 -7.14
N THR A 46 -34.52 -11.05 -7.74
CA THR A 46 -33.08 -10.85 -7.97
C THR A 46 -32.31 -10.85 -6.65
N GLN A 47 -32.80 -10.09 -5.67
CA GLN A 47 -32.23 -10.04 -4.33
C GLN A 47 -32.28 -11.41 -3.63
N ALA A 48 -33.39 -12.13 -3.76
CA ALA A 48 -33.50 -13.47 -3.20
C ALA A 48 -32.47 -14.42 -3.83
N LYS A 49 -32.29 -14.42 -5.16
CA LYS A 49 -31.27 -15.25 -5.82
C LYS A 49 -29.87 -14.95 -5.31
N TYR A 50 -29.51 -13.66 -5.19
CA TYR A 50 -28.22 -13.22 -4.66
C TYR A 50 -27.97 -13.76 -3.25
N GLU A 51 -28.91 -13.53 -2.34
CA GLU A 51 -28.78 -13.97 -0.94
C GLU A 51 -28.76 -15.50 -0.81
N ILE A 52 -29.49 -16.21 -1.67
CA ILE A 52 -29.46 -17.67 -1.73
C ILE A 52 -28.05 -18.14 -2.11
N ILE A 53 -27.48 -17.64 -3.22
CA ILE A 53 -26.12 -18.01 -3.62
C ILE A 53 -25.12 -17.69 -2.50
N LYS A 54 -25.20 -16.50 -1.92
CA LYS A 54 -24.33 -16.09 -0.82
C LYS A 54 -24.47 -17.00 0.41
N LEU A 55 -25.69 -17.42 0.76
CA LEU A 55 -25.94 -18.40 1.81
C LEU A 55 -25.28 -19.74 1.49
N LEU A 56 -25.44 -20.25 0.26
CA LEU A 56 -24.87 -21.54 -0.15
C LEU A 56 -23.34 -21.54 -0.09
N LEU A 57 -22.70 -20.42 -0.43
CA LEU A 57 -21.24 -20.26 -0.40
C LEU A 57 -20.68 -20.11 1.02
N THR A 58 -21.45 -19.49 1.92
CA THR A 58 -21.00 -19.21 3.30
C THR A 58 -21.38 -20.30 4.29
N GLU A 59 -22.51 -20.99 4.08
CA GLU A 59 -23.08 -21.98 4.98
C GLU A 59 -23.15 -23.35 4.28
N LYS A 60 -22.01 -24.06 4.23
CA LYS A 60 -21.86 -25.34 3.53
C LYS A 60 -22.89 -26.41 3.91
N LYS A 61 -23.54 -26.30 5.07
CA LYS A 61 -24.64 -27.20 5.50
C LYS A 61 -25.90 -27.12 4.64
N TYR A 62 -26.11 -26.02 3.92
CA TYR A 62 -27.26 -25.82 3.02
C TYR A 62 -26.91 -26.15 1.56
N LEU A 63 -25.65 -26.45 1.29
CA LEU A 63 -25.14 -26.75 -0.04
C LEU A 63 -25.41 -28.22 -0.39
N ASN A 64 -26.28 -28.44 -1.35
CA ASN A 64 -26.53 -29.76 -1.93
C ASN A 64 -26.02 -29.80 -3.39
N PHE A 65 -25.00 -30.63 -3.64
CA PHE A 65 -24.32 -30.73 -4.93
C PHE A 65 -25.21 -31.28 -6.05
N GLU A 66 -25.94 -32.36 -5.76
CA GLU A 66 -26.86 -32.97 -6.74
C GLU A 66 -27.97 -31.99 -7.11
N LEU A 67 -28.50 -31.27 -6.13
CA LEU A 67 -29.51 -30.27 -6.36
C LEU A 67 -28.97 -29.08 -7.15
N LEU A 68 -27.74 -28.62 -6.89
CA LEU A 68 -27.11 -27.52 -7.62
C LEU A 68 -26.89 -27.87 -9.10
N THR A 69 -26.24 -29.02 -9.35
CA THR A 69 -25.94 -29.52 -10.70
C THR A 69 -27.22 -29.75 -11.50
N LYS A 70 -28.22 -30.41 -10.89
CA LYS A 70 -29.52 -30.67 -11.52
C LYS A 70 -30.31 -29.40 -11.79
N THR A 71 -30.36 -28.47 -10.82
CA THR A 71 -31.17 -27.25 -10.96
C THR A 71 -30.58 -26.33 -12.01
N LEU A 72 -29.27 -26.09 -11.97
CA LEU A 72 -28.60 -25.13 -12.83
C LEU A 72 -28.08 -25.74 -14.14
N ASN A 73 -28.26 -27.04 -14.35
CA ASN A 73 -27.73 -27.79 -15.49
C ASN A 73 -26.21 -27.57 -15.68
N LEU A 74 -25.47 -27.63 -14.59
CA LEU A 74 -24.01 -27.42 -14.57
C LEU A 74 -23.29 -28.76 -14.68
N ASP A 75 -22.16 -28.76 -15.37
CA ASP A 75 -21.23 -29.89 -15.28
C ASP A 75 -20.65 -30.02 -13.86
N GLN A 76 -20.16 -31.22 -13.54
CA GLN A 76 -19.66 -31.52 -12.20
C GLN A 76 -18.47 -30.64 -11.80
N GLN A 77 -17.59 -30.28 -12.74
CA GLN A 77 -16.40 -29.49 -12.46
C GLN A 77 -16.79 -28.04 -12.12
N THR A 78 -17.64 -27.42 -12.92
CA THR A 78 -18.16 -26.07 -12.68
C THR A 78 -18.88 -25.98 -11.33
N ALA A 79 -19.71 -26.97 -11.01
CA ALA A 79 -20.36 -27.01 -9.69
C ALA A 79 -19.35 -27.15 -8.55
N ILE A 80 -18.30 -27.99 -8.70
CA ILE A 80 -17.23 -28.10 -7.69
C ILE A 80 -16.49 -26.77 -7.51
N GLU A 81 -16.18 -26.06 -8.60
CA GLU A 81 -15.48 -24.78 -8.57
C GLU A 81 -16.31 -23.70 -7.87
N ILE A 82 -17.61 -23.60 -8.16
CA ILE A 82 -18.51 -22.67 -7.46
C ILE A 82 -18.47 -22.89 -5.93
N MET A 83 -18.38 -24.15 -5.49
CA MET A 83 -18.38 -24.49 -4.06
C MET A 83 -17.02 -24.27 -3.37
N ARG A 84 -15.92 -24.35 -4.13
CA ARG A 84 -14.56 -24.38 -3.57
C ARG A 84 -13.78 -23.09 -3.77
N ASN A 85 -13.99 -22.42 -4.90
CA ASN A 85 -13.23 -21.23 -5.24
C ASN A 85 -13.64 -20.08 -4.32
N PRO A 86 -12.68 -19.22 -3.93
CA PRO A 86 -13.01 -18.02 -3.18
C PRO A 86 -13.89 -17.11 -4.04
N PHE A 87 -14.95 -16.59 -3.42
CA PHE A 87 -15.79 -15.57 -4.04
C PHE A 87 -15.37 -14.18 -3.57
N LYS A 88 -15.68 -13.17 -4.38
CA LYS A 88 -15.49 -11.76 -4.04
C LYS A 88 -16.80 -10.99 -4.25
N GLU A 89 -17.07 -10.05 -3.38
CA GLU A 89 -18.15 -9.09 -3.52
C GLU A 89 -17.55 -7.78 -4.05
N VAL A 90 -18.14 -7.22 -5.10
CA VAL A 90 -17.75 -5.93 -5.69
C VAL A 90 -18.94 -5.00 -5.74
N TYR A 91 -18.67 -3.70 -5.81
CA TYR A 91 -19.68 -2.66 -5.74
C TYR A 91 -19.65 -1.78 -6.99
N PHE A 92 -20.83 -1.39 -7.47
CA PHE A 92 -20.96 -0.46 -8.60
C PHE A 92 -22.24 0.38 -8.47
N PRO A 93 -22.16 1.70 -8.71
CA PRO A 93 -23.33 2.56 -8.67
C PRO A 93 -24.11 2.51 -9.98
N THR A 94 -25.44 2.55 -9.89
CA THR A 94 -26.34 2.78 -11.01
C THR A 94 -27.17 4.02 -10.75
N TYR A 95 -27.13 4.97 -11.69
CA TYR A 95 -27.92 6.19 -11.65
C TYR A 95 -29.10 6.07 -12.60
N ASN A 96 -30.31 6.29 -12.08
CA ASN A 96 -31.54 6.31 -12.87
C ASN A 96 -31.92 7.77 -13.16
N ILE A 97 -31.82 8.16 -14.44
CA ILE A 97 -32.12 9.51 -14.90
C ILE A 97 -33.61 9.83 -14.76
N GLU A 98 -34.48 8.85 -15.02
CA GLU A 98 -35.93 9.04 -15.00
C GLU A 98 -36.49 9.08 -13.57
N ASN A 99 -35.87 8.32 -12.66
CA ASN A 99 -36.23 8.29 -11.25
C ASN A 99 -35.00 8.28 -10.34
N PRO A 100 -34.43 9.45 -9.99
CA PRO A 100 -33.22 9.52 -9.17
C PRO A 100 -33.30 8.80 -7.83
N GLU A 101 -34.49 8.68 -7.22
CA GLU A 101 -34.73 7.95 -5.97
C GLU A 101 -34.48 6.43 -6.09
N GLU A 102 -34.52 5.89 -7.31
CA GLU A 102 -34.18 4.48 -7.57
C GLU A 102 -32.68 4.24 -7.74
N SER A 103 -31.87 5.31 -7.80
CA SER A 103 -30.42 5.23 -7.92
C SER A 103 -29.82 4.62 -6.67
N ARG A 104 -28.90 3.67 -6.87
CA ARG A 104 -28.40 2.83 -5.77
C ARG A 104 -27.01 2.31 -6.02
N LEU A 105 -26.36 1.90 -4.93
CA LEU A 105 -25.15 1.10 -4.99
C LEU A 105 -25.55 -0.38 -5.06
N ASN A 106 -25.16 -1.06 -6.13
CA ASN A 106 -25.40 -2.48 -6.32
C ASN A 106 -24.16 -3.30 -5.98
N LYS A 107 -24.38 -4.60 -5.84
CA LYS A 107 -23.36 -5.59 -5.53
C LYS A 107 -23.34 -6.69 -6.59
N ALA A 108 -22.15 -7.21 -6.85
CA ALA A 108 -21.98 -8.43 -7.60
C ALA A 108 -21.10 -9.39 -6.81
N LEU A 109 -21.50 -10.67 -6.79
CA LEU A 109 -20.71 -11.76 -6.27
C LEU A 109 -20.08 -12.50 -7.43
N ILE A 110 -18.76 -12.65 -7.40
CA ILE A 110 -17.96 -13.18 -8.51
C ILE A 110 -17.17 -14.39 -8.03
N ILE A 111 -17.19 -15.45 -8.83
CA ILE A 111 -16.42 -16.67 -8.61
C ILE A 111 -15.66 -16.98 -9.90
N PRO A 112 -14.31 -16.98 -9.87
CA PRO A 112 -13.52 -17.44 -11.01
C PRO A 112 -13.79 -18.92 -11.29
N LEU A 113 -13.90 -19.28 -12.57
CA LEU A 113 -14.11 -20.64 -13.06
C LEU A 113 -13.02 -20.99 -14.08
N SER A 114 -12.86 -22.27 -14.38
CA SER A 114 -11.91 -22.75 -15.39
C SER A 114 -12.48 -22.69 -16.80
N ASN A 115 -13.75 -23.04 -16.99
CA ASN A 115 -14.26 -23.45 -18.31
C ASN A 115 -15.49 -22.69 -18.82
N GLN A 116 -16.25 -22.00 -17.96
CA GLN A 116 -17.53 -21.38 -18.34
C GLN A 116 -17.69 -19.98 -17.75
N THR A 117 -18.26 -19.07 -18.54
CA THR A 117 -18.73 -17.75 -18.08
C THR A 117 -20.26 -17.67 -18.13
N PHE A 118 -20.90 -17.37 -17.00
CA PHE A 118 -22.36 -17.24 -16.95
C PHE A 118 -22.88 -16.49 -15.72
N THR A 119 -24.17 -16.19 -15.74
CA THR A 119 -24.93 -15.60 -14.64
C THR A 119 -26.32 -16.22 -14.55
N LEU A 120 -26.96 -16.10 -13.38
CA LEU A 120 -28.38 -16.47 -13.18
C LEU A 120 -29.33 -15.27 -13.35
N ASN A 121 -28.78 -14.08 -13.59
CA ASN A 121 -29.54 -12.87 -13.82
C ASN A 121 -29.95 -12.76 -15.30
N THR A 122 -31.25 -12.90 -15.59
CA THR A 122 -31.79 -12.94 -16.95
C THR A 122 -31.77 -11.59 -17.66
N PHE A 123 -31.55 -10.49 -16.93
CA PHE A 123 -31.45 -9.14 -17.49
C PHE A 123 -30.04 -8.79 -17.99
N VAL A 124 -29.04 -9.63 -17.69
CA VAL A 124 -27.65 -9.40 -18.08
C VAL A 124 -27.40 -10.00 -19.47
N ASN A 125 -26.79 -9.21 -20.35
CA ASN A 125 -26.45 -9.67 -21.70
C ASN A 125 -25.23 -10.60 -21.69
N SER A 126 -25.33 -11.78 -22.30
CA SER A 126 -24.20 -12.72 -22.39
C SER A 126 -22.99 -12.15 -23.12
N GLN A 127 -23.19 -11.26 -24.10
CA GLN A 127 -22.09 -10.62 -24.83
C GLN A 127 -21.25 -9.71 -23.93
N ASP A 128 -21.88 -9.07 -22.92
CA ASP A 128 -21.14 -8.25 -21.96
C ASP A 128 -20.22 -9.12 -21.10
N LEU A 129 -20.68 -10.31 -20.71
CA LEU A 129 -19.87 -11.26 -19.95
C LEU A 129 -18.71 -11.83 -20.78
N GLU A 130 -18.94 -12.11 -22.07
CA GLU A 130 -17.88 -12.54 -22.98
C GLU A 130 -16.83 -11.44 -23.16
N THR A 131 -17.25 -10.17 -23.24
CA THR A 131 -16.31 -9.03 -23.29
C THR A 131 -15.40 -8.98 -22.06
N ILE A 132 -15.95 -9.18 -20.85
CA ILE A 132 -15.15 -9.23 -19.61
C ILE A 132 -14.21 -10.46 -19.62
N LYS A 133 -14.70 -11.61 -20.09
CA LYS A 133 -13.91 -12.84 -20.19
C LYS A 133 -12.72 -12.66 -21.14
N GLU A 134 -12.94 -12.09 -22.32
CA GLU A 134 -11.88 -11.76 -23.29
C GLU A 134 -10.85 -10.81 -22.67
N ALA A 135 -11.32 -9.73 -22.04
CA ALA A 135 -10.46 -8.69 -21.47
C ALA A 135 -9.61 -9.19 -20.28
N THR A 136 -10.19 -10.05 -19.42
CA THR A 136 -9.51 -10.58 -18.23
C THR A 136 -8.83 -11.93 -18.45
N ASN A 137 -9.09 -12.57 -19.60
CA ASN A 137 -8.73 -13.95 -19.92
C ASN A 137 -9.14 -14.94 -18.81
N LYS A 138 -10.33 -14.76 -18.23
CA LYS A 138 -10.85 -15.56 -17.11
C LYS A 138 -12.30 -15.95 -17.35
N ASN A 139 -12.59 -17.23 -17.14
CA ASN A 139 -13.96 -17.71 -17.03
C ASN A 139 -14.50 -17.40 -15.62
N PHE A 140 -15.81 -17.13 -15.51
CA PHE A 140 -16.38 -16.77 -14.21
C PHE A 140 -17.89 -16.93 -14.10
N PHE A 141 -18.33 -17.17 -12.87
CA PHE A 141 -19.71 -17.01 -12.47
C PHE A 141 -19.91 -15.64 -11.81
N VAL A 142 -20.98 -14.92 -12.19
CA VAL A 142 -21.38 -13.67 -11.54
C VAL A 142 -22.86 -13.67 -11.20
N ILE A 143 -23.22 -13.11 -10.05
CA ILE A 143 -24.61 -12.83 -9.67
C ILE A 143 -24.73 -11.44 -9.05
N PHE A 144 -25.76 -10.71 -9.46
CA PHE A 144 -26.06 -9.35 -9.05
C PHE A 144 -27.22 -9.32 -8.06
N ASP A 145 -27.18 -8.39 -7.11
CA ASP A 145 -28.21 -8.21 -6.09
C ASP A 145 -29.43 -7.42 -6.56
N ASN A 146 -29.37 -6.77 -7.71
CA ASN A 146 -30.42 -5.89 -8.20
C ASN A 146 -30.57 -5.91 -9.73
N ILE A 147 -31.72 -5.46 -10.21
CA ILE A 147 -31.98 -5.24 -11.63
C ILE A 147 -31.42 -3.87 -12.01
N PHE A 148 -30.70 -3.80 -13.12
CA PHE A 148 -30.17 -2.56 -13.66
C PHE A 148 -30.05 -2.62 -15.19
N SER A 149 -29.70 -1.48 -15.79
CA SER A 149 -29.39 -1.37 -17.21
C SER A 149 -28.01 -0.71 -17.42
N GLY A 150 -27.49 -0.87 -18.64
CA GLY A 150 -26.18 -0.33 -19.03
C GLY A 150 -25.00 -1.25 -18.66
N LYS A 151 -23.81 -0.82 -19.06
CA LYS A 151 -22.57 -1.63 -19.02
C LYS A 151 -21.54 -1.16 -17.99
N SER A 152 -21.84 -0.11 -17.21
CA SER A 152 -20.87 0.46 -16.29
C SER A 152 -20.48 -0.45 -15.11
N TYR A 153 -21.16 -1.60 -14.96
CA TYR A 153 -20.83 -2.63 -13.97
C TYR A 153 -19.61 -3.46 -14.38
N GLN A 154 -19.24 -3.48 -15.67
CA GLN A 154 -18.22 -4.37 -16.21
C GLN A 154 -16.86 -4.16 -15.55
N LEU A 155 -16.50 -2.91 -15.25
CA LEU A 155 -15.26 -2.61 -14.51
C LEU A 155 -15.24 -3.23 -13.11
N ALA A 156 -16.36 -3.21 -12.39
CA ALA A 156 -16.46 -3.84 -11.08
C ALA A 156 -16.26 -5.35 -11.17
N VAL A 157 -16.85 -5.98 -12.19
CA VAL A 157 -16.67 -7.41 -12.42
C VAL A 157 -15.22 -7.76 -12.77
N ALA A 158 -14.60 -6.98 -13.66
CA ALA A 158 -13.18 -7.14 -13.99
C ALA A 158 -12.28 -6.96 -12.76
N ALA A 159 -12.53 -5.97 -11.92
CA ALA A 159 -11.82 -5.74 -10.67
C ALA A 159 -11.90 -6.96 -9.73
N GLY A 160 -13.09 -7.54 -9.57
CA GLY A 160 -13.27 -8.77 -8.78
C GLY A 160 -12.48 -9.96 -9.33
N LEU A 161 -12.38 -10.10 -10.65
CA LEU A 161 -11.59 -11.16 -11.28
C LEU A 161 -10.08 -10.93 -11.13
N ILE A 162 -9.64 -9.67 -11.16
CA ILE A 162 -8.22 -9.29 -11.14
C ILE A 162 -7.64 -9.32 -9.72
N ALA A 163 -8.36 -8.79 -8.72
CA ALA A 163 -7.85 -8.63 -7.36
C ALA A 163 -7.40 -9.97 -6.74
N LYS A 164 -6.26 -10.01 -6.06
CA LYS A 164 -5.82 -11.17 -5.28
C LYS A 164 -6.37 -11.11 -3.85
N GLU A 165 -6.35 -9.93 -3.25
CA GLU A 165 -6.85 -9.66 -1.89
C GLU A 165 -8.28 -9.11 -1.96
N LYS A 166 -9.18 -9.58 -1.09
CA LYS A 166 -10.58 -9.13 -1.09
C LYS A 166 -10.76 -7.81 -0.34
N GLU A 167 -9.89 -7.55 0.63
CA GLU A 167 -9.96 -6.40 1.54
C GLU A 167 -9.87 -5.06 0.79
N ILE A 168 -9.16 -5.01 -0.35
CA ILE A 168 -9.11 -3.82 -1.21
C ILE A 168 -10.52 -3.50 -1.75
N LEU A 169 -11.27 -4.52 -2.17
CA LEU A 169 -12.59 -4.38 -2.80
C LEU A 169 -13.67 -3.91 -1.81
N ASP A 170 -13.46 -4.10 -0.51
CA ASP A 170 -14.41 -3.70 0.54
C ASP A 170 -14.54 -2.17 0.66
N ASN A 171 -13.51 -1.42 0.27
CA ASN A 171 -13.45 0.05 0.42
C ASN A 171 -13.84 0.81 -0.86
N VAL A 172 -13.86 0.13 -2.00
CA VAL A 172 -14.04 0.78 -3.31
C VAL A 172 -15.28 0.29 -4.03
N ALA A 173 -15.78 1.14 -4.92
CA ALA A 173 -16.76 0.81 -5.93
C ALA A 173 -16.22 1.21 -7.29
N PHE A 174 -16.70 0.60 -8.36
CA PHE A 174 -16.19 0.83 -9.71
C PHE A 174 -17.30 1.22 -10.66
N THR A 175 -17.00 2.11 -11.61
CA THR A 175 -17.88 2.38 -12.74
C THR A 175 -17.07 2.51 -14.03
N GLY A 176 -17.50 1.81 -15.08
CA GLY A 176 -16.81 1.83 -16.37
C GLY A 176 -17.26 0.68 -17.27
N GLU A 177 -17.32 0.93 -18.57
CA GLU A 177 -17.43 -0.15 -19.57
C GLU A 177 -16.01 -0.65 -19.90
N VAL A 178 -15.88 -1.95 -20.11
CA VAL A 178 -14.60 -2.61 -20.40
C VAL A 178 -14.65 -3.09 -21.83
N SER A 179 -13.69 -2.66 -22.66
CA SER A 179 -13.53 -3.21 -24.00
C SER A 179 -12.86 -4.59 -23.97
N SER A 180 -13.02 -5.39 -25.03
CA SER A 180 -12.43 -6.74 -25.11
C SER A 180 -10.89 -6.75 -25.05
N ASN A 181 -10.24 -5.66 -25.45
CA ASN A 181 -8.79 -5.46 -25.30
C ASN A 181 -8.38 -4.82 -23.96
N GLY A 182 -9.31 -4.64 -23.03
CA GLY A 182 -9.02 -4.23 -21.65
C GLY A 182 -8.87 -2.72 -21.41
N PHE A 183 -9.31 -1.86 -22.33
CA PHE A 183 -9.43 -0.42 -22.06
C PHE A 183 -10.70 -0.10 -21.27
N ILE A 184 -10.62 0.93 -20.43
CA ILE A 184 -11.76 1.42 -19.65
C ILE A 184 -12.40 2.59 -20.40
N ILE A 185 -13.67 2.43 -20.74
CA ILE A 185 -14.41 3.42 -21.53
C ILE A 185 -15.13 4.40 -20.58
N PRO A 186 -15.06 5.72 -20.86
CA PRO A 186 -15.78 6.74 -20.11
C PRO A 186 -17.29 6.46 -20.00
N VAL A 187 -17.86 6.80 -18.85
CA VAL A 187 -19.29 6.64 -18.57
C VAL A 187 -19.89 7.95 -18.06
N ASN A 188 -21.18 8.15 -18.29
CA ASN A 188 -21.89 9.36 -17.88
C ASN A 188 -22.25 9.33 -16.37
N HIS A 189 -22.66 10.50 -15.87
CA HIS A 189 -23.19 10.74 -14.53
C HIS A 189 -22.20 10.36 -13.41
N LEU A 190 -20.95 10.77 -13.54
CA LEU A 190 -19.90 10.44 -12.57
C LEU A 190 -20.14 11.10 -11.21
N GLU A 191 -20.62 12.35 -11.18
CA GLU A 191 -20.89 13.07 -9.93
C GLU A 191 -22.03 12.41 -9.14
N GLU A 192 -23.14 12.08 -9.80
CA GLU A 192 -24.28 11.42 -9.15
C GLU A 192 -23.90 10.01 -8.67
N LYS A 193 -23.09 9.28 -9.45
CA LYS A 193 -22.53 7.98 -9.04
C LYS A 193 -21.59 8.11 -7.84
N LYS A 194 -20.82 9.18 -7.76
CA LYS A 194 -19.92 9.48 -6.63
C LYS A 194 -20.74 9.74 -5.36
N GLU A 195 -21.80 10.54 -5.44
CA GLU A 195 -22.71 10.76 -4.30
C GLU A 195 -23.31 9.45 -3.76
N ILE A 196 -23.70 8.53 -4.65
CA ILE A 196 -24.22 7.20 -4.28
C ILE A 196 -23.17 6.41 -3.49
N THR A 197 -21.91 6.40 -3.95
CA THR A 197 -20.83 5.67 -3.28
C THR A 197 -20.42 6.31 -1.95
N GLU A 198 -20.41 7.64 -1.87
CA GLU A 198 -20.06 8.37 -0.65
C GLU A 198 -21.07 8.11 0.48
N LYS A 199 -22.37 8.07 0.16
CA LYS A 199 -23.43 7.67 1.12
C LYS A 199 -23.20 6.26 1.68
N ALA A 200 -22.60 5.38 0.89
CA ALA A 200 -22.24 4.01 1.28
C ALA A 200 -20.82 3.89 1.87
N LYS A 201 -20.11 5.01 2.09
CA LYS A 201 -18.72 5.08 2.57
C LYS A 201 -17.74 4.28 1.69
N LYS A 202 -17.94 4.32 0.38
CA LYS A 202 -17.03 3.74 -0.61
C LYS A 202 -16.45 4.82 -1.50
N VAL A 203 -15.20 4.62 -1.92
CA VAL A 203 -14.56 5.48 -2.91
C VAL A 203 -14.89 4.95 -4.30
N LEU A 204 -15.38 5.82 -5.20
CA LEU A 204 -15.62 5.46 -6.59
C LEU A 204 -14.33 5.55 -7.41
N ILE A 205 -13.98 4.44 -8.05
CA ILE A 205 -12.95 4.37 -9.09
C ILE A 205 -13.62 4.50 -10.46
N THR A 206 -13.14 5.45 -11.26
CA THR A 206 -13.73 5.82 -12.55
C THR A 206 -12.76 5.61 -13.72
N PRO A 207 -13.20 5.77 -14.98
CA PRO A 207 -12.31 5.76 -16.14
C PRO A 207 -11.30 6.93 -16.17
N GLU A 208 -11.45 7.93 -15.30
CA GLU A 208 -10.46 9.02 -15.14
C GLU A 208 -9.29 8.59 -14.24
N ASP A 209 -9.52 7.59 -13.39
CA ASP A 209 -8.52 7.07 -12.45
C ASP A 209 -7.63 6.02 -13.11
N ILE A 210 -8.23 5.19 -13.97
CA ILE A 210 -7.59 4.03 -14.59
C ILE A 210 -7.95 3.91 -16.07
N GLU A 211 -6.94 3.72 -16.92
CA GLU A 211 -7.12 3.70 -18.38
C GLU A 211 -7.36 2.29 -18.92
N ASN A 212 -6.81 1.28 -18.26
CA ASN A 212 -6.86 -0.11 -18.71
C ASN A 212 -6.74 -1.12 -17.55
N LEU A 213 -6.95 -2.40 -17.85
CA LEU A 213 -6.88 -3.49 -16.87
C LEU A 213 -5.46 -3.78 -16.35
N GLU A 214 -4.40 -3.41 -17.07
CA GLU A 214 -3.01 -3.52 -16.58
C GLU A 214 -2.79 -2.54 -15.42
N GLU A 215 -3.23 -1.28 -15.59
CA GLU A 215 -3.23 -0.26 -14.53
C GLU A 215 -4.12 -0.67 -13.36
N LEU A 216 -5.34 -1.18 -13.62
CA LEU A 216 -6.20 -1.70 -12.55
C LEU A 216 -5.51 -2.83 -11.77
N SER A 217 -4.81 -3.73 -12.47
CA SER A 217 -4.06 -4.81 -11.82
C SER A 217 -2.92 -4.29 -10.96
N PHE A 218 -2.21 -3.24 -11.39
CA PHE A 218 -1.17 -2.59 -10.57
C PHE A 218 -1.73 -2.14 -9.22
N TRP A 219 -2.92 -1.55 -9.19
CA TRP A 219 -3.55 -1.07 -7.95
C TRP A 219 -4.16 -2.18 -7.10
N LEU A 220 -4.75 -3.21 -7.70
CA LEU A 220 -5.44 -4.30 -6.98
C LEU A 220 -4.52 -5.43 -6.53
N ASN A 221 -3.34 -5.56 -7.14
CA ASN A 221 -2.40 -6.65 -6.89
C ASN A 221 -1.01 -6.12 -6.56
N PRO A 222 -0.86 -5.43 -5.42
CA PRO A 222 0.40 -4.81 -5.06
C PRO A 222 1.47 -5.89 -4.83
N GLU A 223 2.40 -5.96 -5.77
CA GLU A 223 3.67 -6.66 -5.65
C GLU A 223 4.71 -5.56 -5.83
N HIS A 224 5.20 -5.01 -4.71
CA HIS A 224 6.03 -3.80 -4.64
C HIS A 224 5.29 -2.46 -4.87
N LEU A 225 4.10 -2.27 -4.30
CA LEU A 225 3.38 -0.99 -4.43
C LEU A 225 4.17 0.17 -3.82
N PRO A 226 4.48 1.23 -4.58
CA PRO A 226 5.18 2.39 -4.05
C PRO A 226 4.25 3.22 -3.14
N VAL A 227 4.75 3.56 -1.95
CA VAL A 227 4.16 4.56 -1.05
C VAL A 227 5.17 5.67 -0.79
N ILE A 228 4.71 6.89 -0.54
CA ILE A 228 5.57 8.05 -0.34
C ILE A 228 5.64 8.41 1.14
N PHE A 229 6.85 8.68 1.62
CA PHE A 229 7.08 9.38 2.88
C PHE A 229 8.08 10.52 2.70
N ILE A 230 7.70 11.75 3.04
CA ILE A 230 8.57 12.92 2.95
C ILE A 230 8.66 13.59 4.32
N HIS A 231 9.87 13.67 4.87
CA HIS A 231 10.15 14.56 5.99
C HIS A 231 10.61 15.93 5.47
N ILE A 232 9.91 16.99 5.87
CA ILE A 232 10.11 18.35 5.36
C ILE A 232 10.10 19.37 6.49
N ASN A 233 10.92 20.42 6.36
CA ASN A 233 10.99 21.53 7.32
C ASN A 233 10.26 22.80 6.85
N LYS A 234 9.68 22.78 5.66
CA LYS A 234 8.93 23.89 5.05
C LYS A 234 7.51 23.42 4.73
N PRO A 235 6.53 23.69 5.61
CA PRO A 235 5.15 23.22 5.46
C PRO A 235 4.56 23.54 4.07
N GLU A 236 4.85 24.73 3.56
CA GLU A 236 4.35 25.24 2.28
C GLU A 236 4.82 24.43 1.06
N LEU A 237 5.89 23.65 1.19
CA LEU A 237 6.45 22.82 0.13
C LEU A 237 5.97 21.36 0.16
N ALA A 238 5.18 20.95 1.16
CA ALA A 238 4.81 19.54 1.35
C ALA A 238 4.03 18.97 0.15
N LEU A 239 2.97 19.65 -0.28
CA LEU A 239 2.15 19.20 -1.42
C LEU A 239 2.91 19.22 -2.75
N GLN A 240 3.75 20.23 -2.96
CA GLN A 240 4.63 20.28 -4.14
C GLN A 240 5.63 19.11 -4.14
N SER A 241 6.17 18.78 -2.97
CA SER A 241 7.12 17.69 -2.80
C SER A 241 6.51 16.33 -3.10
N LEU A 242 5.25 16.10 -2.70
CA LEU A 242 4.53 14.86 -3.06
C LEU A 242 4.39 14.70 -4.57
N LYS A 243 4.02 15.78 -5.29
CA LYS A 243 3.91 15.76 -6.76
C LYS A 243 5.25 15.49 -7.44
N GLN A 244 6.31 16.16 -7.00
CA GLN A 244 7.64 15.93 -7.55
C GLN A 244 8.16 14.51 -7.25
N MET A 245 7.79 13.93 -6.12
CA MET A 245 8.12 12.54 -5.79
C MET A 245 7.33 11.56 -6.67
N GLU A 246 6.05 11.83 -6.92
CA GLU A 246 5.25 11.05 -7.89
C GLU A 246 5.93 11.05 -9.27
N ASP A 247 6.35 12.22 -9.76
CA ASP A 247 7.07 12.33 -11.05
C ASP A 247 8.37 11.53 -11.04
N ALA A 248 9.11 11.53 -9.94
CA ALA A 248 10.35 10.76 -9.80
C ALA A 248 10.10 9.24 -9.76
N ILE A 249 9.04 8.79 -9.10
CA ILE A 249 8.64 7.37 -9.04
C ILE A 249 8.25 6.87 -10.42
N LYS A 250 7.48 7.66 -11.19
CA LYS A 250 7.03 7.30 -12.56
C LYS A 250 8.18 7.11 -13.56
N LYS A 251 9.36 7.68 -13.30
CA LYS A 251 10.57 7.45 -14.13
C LYS A 251 11.08 6.01 -14.03
N ASP A 252 10.66 5.25 -13.01
CA ASP A 252 10.93 3.83 -12.87
C ASP A 252 9.82 3.03 -13.56
N GLU A 253 10.16 2.25 -14.59
CA GLU A 253 9.19 1.48 -15.38
C GLU A 253 8.33 0.52 -14.53
N ARG A 254 8.85 0.06 -13.38
CA ARG A 254 8.09 -0.76 -12.42
C ARG A 254 6.86 -0.04 -11.88
N PHE A 255 6.89 1.28 -11.87
CA PHE A 255 5.89 2.15 -11.26
C PHE A 255 5.27 3.14 -12.26
N LYS A 256 5.32 2.85 -13.56
CA LYS A 256 4.77 3.71 -14.63
C LYS A 256 3.29 4.11 -14.43
N TYR A 257 2.51 3.24 -13.75
CA TYR A 257 1.09 3.47 -13.43
C TYR A 257 0.84 4.15 -12.08
N PHE A 258 1.89 4.45 -11.32
CA PHE A 258 1.74 5.09 -10.04
C PHE A 258 1.11 6.47 -10.21
N LYS A 259 0.08 6.77 -9.42
CA LYS A 259 -0.59 8.07 -9.37
C LYS A 259 -0.89 8.37 -7.91
N LEU A 260 -0.50 9.54 -7.42
CA LEU A 260 -0.70 9.89 -6.01
C LEU A 260 -2.18 9.85 -5.62
N GLU A 261 -3.05 10.31 -6.50
CA GLU A 261 -4.49 10.33 -6.27
C GLU A 261 -5.10 8.92 -6.17
N ASN A 262 -4.60 7.98 -6.97
CA ASN A 262 -5.06 6.60 -6.90
C ASN A 262 -4.61 5.92 -5.61
N LEU A 263 -3.41 6.25 -5.10
CA LEU A 263 -2.98 5.75 -3.80
C LEU A 263 -3.97 6.17 -2.69
N LYS A 264 -4.45 7.42 -2.72
CA LYS A 264 -5.49 7.90 -1.81
C LYS A 264 -6.82 7.18 -2.02
N LYS A 265 -7.24 7.01 -3.26
CA LYS A 265 -8.55 6.40 -3.59
C LYS A 265 -8.63 4.91 -3.23
N PHE A 266 -7.63 4.12 -3.62
CA PHE A 266 -7.63 2.67 -3.39
C PHE A 266 -7.36 2.31 -1.92
N TYR A 267 -6.53 3.09 -1.23
CA TYR A 267 -6.02 2.74 0.10
C TYR A 267 -6.40 3.73 1.20
N ARG A 268 -7.32 4.67 0.92
CA ARG A 268 -7.89 5.64 1.87
C ARG A 268 -6.82 6.47 2.61
N LEU A 269 -5.70 6.71 1.95
CA LEU A 269 -4.66 7.58 2.46
C LEU A 269 -5.01 9.05 2.20
N GLU A 270 -4.53 9.90 3.09
CA GLU A 270 -4.59 11.36 2.95
C GLU A 270 -3.18 11.92 2.74
N ASP A 271 -3.07 13.14 2.18
CA ASP A 271 -1.77 13.79 1.97
C ASP A 271 -0.93 13.84 3.25
N GLN A 272 -1.57 14.12 4.38
CA GLN A 272 -0.93 14.19 5.68
C GLN A 272 -0.34 12.87 6.17
N ASP A 273 -0.77 11.72 5.65
CA ASP A 273 -0.19 10.42 6.00
C ASP A 273 1.20 10.23 5.37
N MET A 274 1.49 10.93 4.28
CA MET A 274 2.68 10.77 3.43
C MET A 274 3.79 11.77 3.74
N TYR A 275 3.61 12.65 4.73
CA TYR A 275 4.66 13.55 5.16
C TYR A 275 4.70 13.78 6.67
N LEU A 276 5.87 14.20 7.12
CA LEU A 276 6.12 14.69 8.47
C LEU A 276 6.75 16.08 8.38
N ILE A 277 6.10 17.05 9.01
CA ILE A 277 6.52 18.45 8.97
C ILE A 277 7.20 18.82 10.29
N THR A 278 8.47 19.21 10.26
CA THR A 278 9.19 19.72 11.43
C THR A 278 9.87 21.06 11.10
N PRO A 279 9.18 22.20 11.24
CA PRO A 279 9.70 23.50 10.83
C PRO A 279 10.95 23.92 11.63
N SER A 280 10.95 23.56 12.90
CA SER A 280 12.06 23.68 13.83
C SER A 280 12.13 22.41 14.67
N VAL A 281 13.34 22.06 15.11
CA VAL A 281 13.57 20.92 16.00
C VAL A 281 14.55 21.36 17.07
N ASP A 282 14.15 21.27 18.33
CA ASP A 282 15.10 21.40 19.45
C ASP A 282 15.77 20.05 19.71
N PHE A 283 16.99 19.89 19.19
CA PHE A 283 17.77 18.67 19.39
C PHE A 283 18.25 18.45 20.83
N SER A 284 18.09 19.42 21.73
CA SER A 284 18.34 19.25 23.16
C SER A 284 17.10 18.77 23.94
N ASN A 285 15.92 18.86 23.33
CA ASN A 285 14.66 18.49 23.95
C ASN A 285 14.28 17.02 23.67
N ARG A 286 14.50 16.16 24.66
CA ARG A 286 14.21 14.73 24.55
C ARG A 286 12.73 14.43 24.25
N GLU A 287 11.80 15.14 24.89
CA GLU A 287 10.36 14.87 24.73
C GLU A 287 9.86 15.23 23.33
N GLU A 288 10.34 16.34 22.77
CA GLU A 288 10.04 16.76 21.41
C GLU A 288 10.55 15.72 20.38
N LEU A 289 11.79 15.26 20.55
CA LEU A 289 12.36 14.23 19.68
C LEU A 289 11.59 12.91 19.76
N ILE A 290 11.23 12.47 20.97
CA ILE A 290 10.39 11.28 21.17
C ILE A 290 9.07 11.41 20.41
N LYS A 291 8.41 12.58 20.48
CA LYS A 291 7.16 12.84 19.75
C LYS A 291 7.35 12.72 18.24
N ILE A 292 8.38 13.35 17.69
CA ILE A 292 8.71 13.31 16.26
C ILE A 292 8.96 11.86 15.79
N LEU A 293 9.72 11.09 16.57
CA LEU A 293 10.06 9.70 16.24
C LEU A 293 8.85 8.76 16.32
N ASN A 294 7.94 8.98 17.27
CA ASN A 294 6.69 8.24 17.36
C ASN A 294 5.75 8.58 16.20
N GLU A 295 5.63 9.86 15.83
CA GLU A 295 4.82 10.28 14.69
C GLU A 295 5.34 9.69 13.38
N PHE A 296 6.68 9.69 13.19
CA PHE A 296 7.32 8.99 12.08
C PHE A 296 6.93 7.51 12.04
N ARG A 297 7.06 6.81 13.17
CA ARG A 297 6.75 5.38 13.30
C ARG A 297 5.29 5.09 12.97
N GLU A 298 4.36 5.89 13.49
CA GLU A 298 2.93 5.74 13.25
C GLU A 298 2.59 5.93 11.77
N LYS A 299 3.10 6.99 11.14
CA LYS A 299 2.89 7.27 9.71
C LYS A 299 3.45 6.16 8.83
N VAL A 300 4.70 5.74 9.06
CA VAL A 300 5.30 4.64 8.29
C VAL A 300 4.53 3.33 8.49
N SER A 301 4.12 3.02 9.72
CA SER A 301 3.29 1.83 9.99
C SER A 301 1.97 1.86 9.23
N LYS A 302 1.31 3.03 9.18
CA LYS A 302 0.08 3.22 8.38
C LYS A 302 0.34 3.01 6.88
N LEU A 303 1.44 3.55 6.36
CA LEU A 303 1.81 3.40 4.94
C LEU A 303 2.16 1.96 4.55
N LEU A 304 2.91 1.24 5.39
CA LEU A 304 3.33 -0.14 5.11
C LEU A 304 2.19 -1.16 5.23
N THR A 305 1.18 -0.86 6.03
CA THR A 305 -0.02 -1.70 6.19
C THR A 305 -1.17 -1.28 5.26
N LEU A 306 -1.10 -0.07 4.68
CA LEU A 306 -2.18 0.56 3.92
C LEU A 306 -3.53 0.44 4.66
N GLU A 307 -3.56 0.91 5.90
CA GLU A 307 -4.72 0.80 6.80
C GLU A 307 -5.19 -0.67 7.05
N GLY A 308 -4.27 -1.62 7.03
CA GLY A 308 -4.54 -3.04 7.27
C GLY A 308 -5.00 -3.81 6.04
N VAL A 309 -5.06 -3.17 4.87
CA VAL A 309 -5.34 -3.81 3.58
C VAL A 309 -4.21 -4.77 3.20
N ILE A 310 -2.96 -4.42 3.52
CA ILE A 310 -1.78 -5.24 3.25
C ILE A 310 -1.23 -5.83 4.54
N LYS A 311 -1.17 -7.17 4.58
CA LYS A 311 -0.67 -7.94 5.73
C LYS A 311 0.83 -8.20 5.67
N ASP A 312 1.40 -8.23 4.46
CA ASP A 312 2.84 -8.44 4.24
C ASP A 312 3.48 -7.12 3.80
N HIS A 313 4.20 -6.48 4.71
CA HIS A 313 4.84 -5.18 4.46
C HIS A 313 5.88 -5.21 3.33
N ASN A 314 6.39 -6.40 2.96
CA ASN A 314 7.35 -6.54 1.86
C ASN A 314 6.69 -6.32 0.48
N LYS A 315 5.35 -6.34 0.41
CA LYS A 315 4.61 -5.98 -0.81
C LYS A 315 4.57 -4.47 -1.05
N VAL A 316 5.03 -3.65 -0.11
CA VAL A 316 5.06 -2.19 -0.19
C VAL A 316 6.50 -1.70 -0.30
N VAL A 317 6.74 -0.74 -1.18
CA VAL A 317 8.04 -0.06 -1.34
C VAL A 317 7.94 1.34 -0.78
N LEU A 318 8.68 1.60 0.30
CA LEU A 318 8.72 2.91 0.92
C LEU A 318 9.65 3.85 0.13
N ASN A 319 9.07 4.78 -0.63
CA ASN A 319 9.80 5.85 -1.31
C ASN A 319 9.96 7.02 -0.34
N ILE A 320 11.17 7.21 0.16
CA ILE A 320 11.44 8.11 1.28
C ILE A 320 12.44 9.20 0.94
N SER A 321 12.14 10.43 1.39
CA SER A 321 13.10 11.53 1.48
C SER A 321 13.00 12.18 2.85
N ALA A 322 14.12 12.71 3.35
CA ALA A 322 14.16 13.43 4.60
C ALA A 322 14.82 14.81 4.48
N GLY A 323 14.47 15.71 5.40
CA GLY A 323 14.88 17.12 5.36
C GLY A 323 16.03 17.47 6.31
N ILE A 324 16.27 16.70 7.37
CA ILE A 324 17.31 16.98 8.37
C ILE A 324 18.15 15.73 8.61
N SER A 325 19.46 15.81 8.37
CA SER A 325 20.39 14.65 8.44
C SER A 325 20.38 13.94 9.79
N THR A 326 20.29 14.68 10.90
CA THR A 326 20.19 14.07 12.24
C THR A 326 18.92 13.27 12.41
N LEU A 327 17.73 13.83 12.12
CA LEU A 327 16.48 13.07 12.18
C LEU A 327 16.48 11.89 11.21
N ALA A 328 17.02 12.07 10.00
CA ALA A 328 17.13 11.01 9.01
C ALA A 328 17.93 9.81 9.55
N LEU A 329 19.03 10.03 10.27
CA LEU A 329 19.77 8.96 10.93
C LEU A 329 18.86 8.16 11.89
N TYR A 330 18.09 8.84 12.74
CA TYR A 330 17.17 8.19 13.68
C TYR A 330 16.00 7.48 12.97
N PHE A 331 15.41 8.09 11.93
CA PHE A 331 14.40 7.47 11.09
C PHE A 331 14.94 6.19 10.44
N GLY A 332 16.17 6.22 9.97
CA GLY A 332 16.85 5.06 9.42
C GLY A 332 16.97 3.92 10.43
N VAL A 333 17.38 4.23 11.66
CA VAL A 333 17.45 3.22 12.75
C VAL A 333 16.07 2.59 13.00
N ILE A 334 15.00 3.39 13.01
CA ILE A 334 13.62 2.91 13.19
C ILE A 334 13.16 2.05 12.00
N LEU A 335 13.51 2.41 10.77
CA LEU A 335 13.19 1.59 9.59
C LEU A 335 13.94 0.26 9.57
N GLY A 336 15.16 0.24 10.10
CA GLY A 336 16.02 -0.94 10.02
C GLY A 336 16.37 -1.30 8.58
N ASN A 337 16.76 -2.55 8.34
CA ASN A 337 17.32 -3.02 7.07
C ASN A 337 16.54 -4.19 6.45
N ARG A 338 15.25 -4.29 6.78
CA ARG A 338 14.36 -5.36 6.28
C ARG A 338 13.30 -4.82 5.32
N GLN A 339 12.86 -3.59 5.53
CA GLN A 339 11.86 -2.94 4.68
C GLN A 339 12.42 -2.59 3.30
N ALA A 340 11.73 -3.02 2.25
CA ALA A 340 11.99 -2.58 0.89
C ALA A 340 11.73 -1.06 0.80
N SER A 341 12.77 -0.31 0.44
CA SER A 341 12.76 1.15 0.43
C SER A 341 13.52 1.70 -0.77
N ILE A 342 13.12 2.87 -1.26
CA ILE A 342 13.90 3.67 -2.21
C ILE A 342 14.11 5.03 -1.56
N ILE A 343 15.38 5.44 -1.44
CA ILE A 343 15.75 6.71 -0.83
C ILE A 343 16.05 7.72 -1.92
N TYR A 344 15.41 8.88 -1.81
CA TYR A 344 15.56 9.98 -2.74
C TYR A 344 16.36 11.12 -2.12
N HIS A 345 17.16 11.76 -2.96
CA HIS A 345 17.84 13.02 -2.66
C HIS A 345 17.20 14.15 -3.46
N TYR A 346 16.82 15.23 -2.78
CA TYR A 346 16.28 16.41 -3.44
C TYR A 346 17.40 17.37 -3.86
N GLN A 347 17.56 17.55 -5.17
CA GLN A 347 18.43 18.57 -5.77
C GLN A 347 17.71 19.17 -6.99
N LYS A 348 16.90 20.21 -6.76
CA LYS A 348 15.92 20.82 -7.69
C LYS A 348 14.74 19.89 -8.06
N GLU A 349 15.01 18.60 -8.19
CA GLU A 349 14.05 17.51 -8.32
C GLU A 349 14.48 16.34 -7.43
N TYR A 350 13.61 15.34 -7.27
CA TYR A 350 13.94 14.12 -6.55
C TYR A 350 14.73 13.15 -7.44
N HIS A 351 15.90 12.74 -6.95
CA HIS A 351 16.77 11.76 -7.58
C HIS A 351 16.78 10.49 -6.75
N LYS A 352 16.51 9.34 -7.38
CA LYS A 352 16.71 8.04 -6.75
C LYS A 352 18.21 7.82 -6.56
N VAL A 353 18.67 7.77 -5.31
CA VAL A 353 20.10 7.62 -4.98
C VAL A 353 20.42 6.30 -4.29
N ILE A 354 19.43 5.62 -3.69
CA ILE A 354 19.62 4.31 -3.07
C ILE A 354 18.35 3.50 -3.30
N ASP A 355 18.48 2.35 -3.98
CA ASP A 355 17.37 1.43 -4.24
C ASP A 355 17.56 0.12 -3.46
N LEU A 356 16.77 -0.10 -2.40
CA LEU A 356 16.84 -1.25 -1.50
C LEU A 356 15.74 -2.27 -1.77
N THR A 357 15.08 -2.22 -2.93
CA THR A 357 13.95 -3.10 -3.25
C THR A 357 14.36 -4.56 -3.42
N ASP A 358 15.46 -4.83 -4.14
CA ASP A 358 15.93 -6.20 -4.40
C ASP A 358 16.68 -6.81 -3.21
N ASN A 359 17.45 -5.99 -2.49
CA ASN A 359 18.23 -6.41 -1.34
C ASN A 359 18.30 -5.30 -0.27
N PRO A 360 17.39 -5.31 0.72
CA PRO A 360 17.40 -4.36 1.84
C PRO A 360 18.69 -4.34 2.66
N ARG A 361 19.51 -5.41 2.57
CA ARG A 361 20.76 -5.54 3.33
C ARG A 361 22.00 -5.08 2.56
N LYS A 362 21.89 -4.65 1.30
CA LYS A 362 23.05 -4.25 0.49
C LYS A 362 23.91 -3.16 1.14
N ILE A 363 23.28 -2.23 1.85
CA ILE A 363 23.94 -1.16 2.62
C ILE A 363 24.72 -1.65 3.86
N LYS A 364 24.61 -2.94 4.22
CA LYS A 364 25.38 -3.58 5.30
C LYS A 364 26.43 -4.55 4.80
N GLU A 365 26.55 -4.74 3.49
CA GLU A 365 27.56 -5.62 2.94
C GLU A 365 28.94 -5.09 3.34
N LYS A 366 29.79 -5.99 3.83
CA LYS A 366 31.13 -5.64 4.29
C LYS A 366 32.03 -5.42 3.08
N LYS A 367 32.78 -4.33 3.08
CA LYS A 367 33.73 -4.00 2.01
C LYS A 367 35.15 -4.32 2.46
N SER A 368 35.91 -5.04 1.63
CA SER A 368 37.33 -5.32 1.90
C SER A 368 38.22 -4.10 1.67
N GLU A 369 37.80 -3.22 0.76
CA GLU A 369 38.48 -1.98 0.40
C GLU A 369 37.48 -0.82 0.38
N PHE A 370 37.96 0.38 0.66
CA PHE A 370 37.17 1.60 0.59
C PHE A 370 37.49 2.33 -0.71
N GLU A 371 36.58 2.34 -1.68
CA GLU A 371 36.76 3.01 -2.97
C GLU A 371 36.28 4.45 -2.94
N LYS A 372 35.19 4.73 -2.22
CA LYS A 372 34.52 6.03 -2.17
C LYS A 372 34.95 6.88 -0.99
N ILE A 373 35.33 6.27 0.13
CA ILE A 373 35.78 6.98 1.33
C ILE A 373 37.27 6.78 1.62
N SER A 374 37.83 7.73 2.36
CA SER A 374 39.11 7.58 3.06
C SER A 374 38.86 7.46 4.57
N VAL A 375 39.69 6.67 5.24
CA VAL A 375 39.57 6.40 6.67
C VAL A 375 40.90 6.68 7.36
N ASN A 376 40.89 7.62 8.31
CA ASN A 376 41.98 7.84 9.25
C ASN A 376 41.52 7.42 10.65
N LYS A 377 42.33 6.63 11.36
CA LYS A 377 41.90 6.02 12.61
C LYS A 377 43.01 5.92 13.66
N ASN A 378 42.63 6.23 14.89
CA ASN A 378 43.33 5.90 16.12
C ASN A 378 42.30 5.27 17.06
N ILE A 379 42.28 3.94 17.14
CA ILE A 379 41.17 3.21 17.76
C ILE A 379 41.44 2.98 19.25
N GLN A 380 40.71 3.70 20.10
CA GLN A 380 40.69 3.56 21.54
C GLN A 380 39.30 3.91 22.08
N ASP A 381 38.94 3.32 23.24
CA ASP A 381 37.68 3.59 23.94
C ASP A 381 37.86 4.75 24.95
N PRO A 382 36.97 5.76 24.99
CA PRO A 382 35.85 6.01 24.06
C PRO A 382 36.30 6.51 22.67
N LEU A 383 35.49 6.22 21.63
CA LEU A 383 35.78 6.55 20.23
C LEU A 383 34.94 7.73 19.73
N MET A 384 35.59 8.73 19.11
CA MET A 384 34.91 9.77 18.32
C MET A 384 34.84 9.39 16.84
N ILE A 385 33.64 9.26 16.29
CA ILE A 385 33.38 9.01 14.87
C ILE A 385 33.06 10.35 14.20
N ILE A 386 33.82 10.70 13.16
CA ILE A 386 33.66 11.94 12.40
C ILE A 386 33.43 11.60 10.93
N ILE A 387 32.25 11.92 10.41
CA ILE A 387 31.89 11.68 8.99
C ILE A 387 31.87 13.01 8.24
N TYR A 388 32.69 13.16 7.20
CA TYR A 388 32.78 14.36 6.39
C TYR A 388 32.57 14.05 4.91
N LEU A 389 31.34 14.27 4.41
CA LEU A 389 30.96 14.06 3.00
C LEU A 389 30.33 15.30 2.37
N ALA A 390 29.74 16.19 3.17
CA ALA A 390 29.12 17.43 2.73
C ALA A 390 30.10 18.63 2.83
N SER A 391 29.59 19.83 2.57
CA SER A 391 30.41 21.05 2.42
C SER A 391 30.97 21.56 3.74
N HIS A 392 30.20 21.51 4.82
CA HIS A 392 30.67 21.94 6.14
C HIS A 392 31.67 20.94 6.72
N ASN A 393 32.86 21.38 7.14
CA ASN A 393 33.88 20.52 7.71
C ASN A 393 33.63 20.24 9.21
N PRO A 394 33.34 18.99 9.62
CA PRO A 394 33.08 18.64 11.01
C PRO A 394 34.35 18.27 11.79
N ILE A 395 35.52 18.19 11.16
CA ILE A 395 36.72 17.57 11.74
C ILE A 395 37.27 18.36 12.92
N GLU A 396 37.58 19.64 12.71
CA GLU A 396 38.17 20.49 13.75
C GLU A 396 37.30 20.52 15.00
N LYS A 397 36.03 20.92 14.84
CA LYS A 397 35.04 20.96 15.92
C LYS A 397 34.76 19.59 16.54
N GLY A 398 34.83 18.52 15.74
CA GLY A 398 34.69 17.14 16.22
C GLY A 398 35.86 16.71 17.11
N LEU A 399 37.08 17.11 16.76
CA LEU A 399 38.28 16.87 17.57
C LEU A 399 38.29 17.74 18.83
N GLU A 400 37.83 19.00 18.77
CA GLU A 400 37.61 19.81 19.97
C GLU A 400 36.60 19.15 20.93
N LEU A 401 35.49 18.63 20.39
CA LEU A 401 34.49 17.91 21.16
C LEU A 401 35.06 16.61 21.75
N LYS A 402 35.89 15.88 21.00
CA LYS A 402 36.60 14.69 21.46
C LYS A 402 37.41 15.00 22.74
N GLU A 403 38.17 16.09 22.75
CA GLU A 403 38.93 16.52 23.93
C GLU A 403 38.02 16.90 25.11
N LYS A 404 36.93 17.64 24.86
CA LYS A 404 35.93 17.99 25.88
C LYS A 404 35.29 16.74 26.52
N LEU A 405 35.00 15.72 25.71
CA LEU A 405 34.41 14.45 26.15
C LEU A 405 35.44 13.46 26.70
N ARG A 406 36.74 13.77 26.61
CA ARG A 406 37.86 12.87 26.97
C ARG A 406 37.82 11.54 26.21
N ALA A 407 37.31 11.56 24.98
CA ALA A 407 37.40 10.42 24.08
C ALA A 407 38.87 10.22 23.68
N LYS A 408 39.34 8.97 23.67
CA LYS A 408 40.77 8.66 23.45
C LYS A 408 41.08 8.36 21.99
N GLY A 409 40.11 7.77 21.29
CA GLY A 409 40.24 7.42 19.89
C GLY A 409 39.48 8.35 18.96
N GLU A 410 39.87 8.33 17.69
CA GLU A 410 39.10 8.92 16.59
C GLU A 410 39.03 7.98 15.39
N LEU A 411 37.90 8.06 14.68
CA LEU A 411 37.67 7.45 13.38
C LEU A 411 37.13 8.56 12.46
N ILE A 412 37.97 9.02 11.54
CA ILE A 412 37.63 10.08 10.59
C ILE A 412 37.37 9.43 9.23
N ILE A 413 36.15 9.61 8.74
CA ILE A 413 35.67 9.08 7.46
C ILE A 413 35.40 10.28 6.54
N GLN A 414 36.06 10.34 5.37
CA GLN A 414 35.94 11.45 4.43
C GLN A 414 35.65 10.96 3.02
N SER A 415 35.06 11.80 2.17
CA SER A 415 34.95 11.47 0.76
C SER A 415 36.33 11.50 0.10
N LYS A 416 36.64 10.54 -0.77
CA LYS A 416 37.86 10.58 -1.58
C LYS A 416 37.78 11.62 -2.70
N GLU A 417 36.58 11.78 -3.26
CA GLU A 417 36.32 12.66 -4.40
C GLU A 417 35.09 13.54 -4.13
N HIS A 418 35.01 14.68 -4.82
CA HIS A 418 33.81 15.54 -4.83
C HIS A 418 33.27 15.93 -3.45
N GLN A 419 34.19 16.17 -2.48
CA GLN A 419 33.84 16.62 -1.14
C GLN A 419 32.89 17.82 -1.18
N GLY A 420 31.71 17.70 -0.57
CA GLY A 420 30.70 18.76 -0.54
C GLY A 420 29.78 18.86 -1.76
N ASN A 421 30.01 18.06 -2.82
CA ASN A 421 29.12 17.97 -3.98
C ASN A 421 29.20 16.57 -4.61
N LEU A 422 28.77 15.54 -3.89
CA LEU A 422 28.71 14.17 -4.40
C LEU A 422 27.89 14.11 -5.68
N GLU A 423 28.41 13.41 -6.69
CA GLU A 423 27.69 13.20 -7.95
C GLU A 423 26.41 12.39 -7.71
N ILE A 424 25.34 12.76 -8.42
CA ILE A 424 24.07 12.04 -8.35
C ILE A 424 24.25 10.67 -9.01
N GLY A 425 23.95 9.62 -8.25
CA GLY A 425 24.12 8.24 -8.66
C GLY A 425 23.72 7.29 -7.53
N ASP A 426 24.14 6.03 -7.62
CA ASP A 426 23.92 5.08 -6.53
C ASP A 426 24.90 5.34 -5.38
N TRP A 427 24.36 5.75 -4.24
CA TRP A 427 25.10 6.04 -3.01
C TRP A 427 25.16 4.85 -2.05
N SER A 428 24.64 3.69 -2.44
CA SER A 428 24.60 2.48 -1.59
C SER A 428 26.00 2.01 -1.18
N ASP A 429 26.97 2.07 -2.09
CA ASP A 429 28.35 1.69 -1.80
C ASP A 429 29.00 2.64 -0.79
N ILE A 430 28.76 3.95 -0.91
CA ILE A 430 29.23 4.95 0.06
C ILE A 430 28.73 4.58 1.47
N VAL A 431 27.44 4.26 1.59
CA VAL A 431 26.84 3.87 2.88
C VAL A 431 27.45 2.58 3.42
N SER A 432 27.63 1.57 2.57
CA SER A 432 28.21 0.27 2.93
C SER A 432 29.68 0.39 3.38
N GLU A 433 30.47 1.25 2.74
CA GLU A 433 31.84 1.55 3.17
C GLU A 433 31.88 2.24 4.53
N ILE A 434 31.02 3.25 4.75
CA ILE A 434 30.92 3.95 6.04
C ILE A 434 30.48 2.98 7.14
N TYR A 435 29.46 2.17 6.87
CA TYR A 435 29.00 1.14 7.79
C TYR A 435 30.12 0.15 8.14
N THR A 436 30.88 -0.32 7.14
CA THR A 436 32.02 -1.21 7.35
C THR A 436 33.06 -0.58 8.26
N ALA A 437 33.47 0.67 7.98
CA ALA A 437 34.44 1.40 8.78
C ALA A 437 33.98 1.57 10.24
N ILE A 438 32.71 1.88 10.48
CA ILE A 438 32.17 2.01 11.84
C ILE A 438 32.12 0.63 12.52
N ASP A 439 31.54 -0.37 11.87
CA ASP A 439 31.28 -1.67 12.49
C ASP A 439 32.57 -2.46 12.79
N ASP A 440 33.63 -2.29 12.00
CA ASP A 440 34.94 -2.90 12.25
C ASP A 440 35.72 -2.25 13.39
N ASN A 441 35.42 -0.98 13.72
CA ASN A 441 36.22 -0.20 14.66
C ASN A 441 35.42 0.28 15.89
N LYS A 442 34.13 -0.05 16.00
CA LYS A 442 33.24 0.32 17.11
C LYS A 442 33.82 -0.06 18.48
N GLN A 443 33.61 0.81 19.45
CA GLN A 443 34.01 0.63 20.85
C GLN A 443 32.80 0.49 21.76
N LYS A 444 33.03 0.39 23.08
CA LYS A 444 31.94 0.30 24.07
C LYS A 444 31.20 1.62 24.18
N GLU A 445 31.92 2.73 24.12
CA GLU A 445 31.36 4.07 24.04
C GLU A 445 31.79 4.76 22.75
N ASN A 446 30.80 5.18 21.96
CA ASN A 446 31.02 5.86 20.68
C ASN A 446 30.27 7.19 20.67
N TYR A 447 30.93 8.23 20.18
CA TYR A 447 30.37 9.53 19.90
C TYR A 447 30.38 9.76 18.39
N MET A 448 29.38 10.46 17.85
CA MET A 448 29.29 10.72 16.41
C MET A 448 28.98 12.18 16.13
N VAL A 449 29.82 12.79 15.29
CA VAL A 449 29.55 14.04 14.59
C VAL A 449 29.61 13.78 13.09
N PHE A 450 28.83 14.51 12.30
CA PHE A 450 28.82 14.30 10.86
C PHE A 450 28.42 15.56 10.09
N SER A 451 28.87 15.60 8.85
CA SER A 451 28.40 16.49 7.80
C SER A 451 28.24 15.65 6.55
N ALA A 452 27.01 15.22 6.25
CA ALA A 452 26.72 14.30 5.16
C ALA A 452 25.31 14.53 4.60
N PRO A 453 25.09 14.19 3.31
CA PRO A 453 23.76 14.24 2.69
C PRO A 453 22.72 13.44 3.48
N VAL A 454 21.50 13.98 3.52
CA VAL A 454 20.41 13.41 4.32
C VAL A 454 20.10 11.95 3.93
N ALA A 455 20.12 11.64 2.63
CA ALA A 455 19.88 10.29 2.11
C ALA A 455 20.94 9.27 2.59
N ILE A 456 22.21 9.67 2.63
CA ILE A 456 23.29 8.82 3.17
C ILE A 456 23.08 8.58 4.66
N MET A 457 22.71 9.61 5.43
CA MET A 457 22.48 9.46 6.86
C MET A 457 21.26 8.59 7.17
N LEU A 458 20.19 8.69 6.36
CA LEU A 458 19.03 7.80 6.45
C LEU A 458 19.43 6.34 6.27
N ALA A 459 20.11 6.04 5.16
CA ALA A 459 20.57 4.69 4.85
C ALA A 459 21.59 4.17 5.87
N LEU A 460 22.49 5.03 6.36
CA LEU A 460 23.43 4.66 7.40
C LEU A 460 22.71 4.28 8.70
N GLY A 461 21.65 5.02 9.07
CA GLY A 461 20.78 4.64 10.19
C GLY A 461 20.18 3.26 10.02
N MET A 462 19.66 2.96 8.82
CA MET A 462 19.13 1.64 8.47
C MET A 462 20.20 0.55 8.62
N ALA A 463 21.43 0.82 8.17
CA ALA A 463 22.54 -0.12 8.23
C ALA A 463 23.01 -0.40 9.68
N LEU A 464 23.18 0.66 10.49
CA LEU A 464 23.61 0.56 11.88
C LEU A 464 22.55 -0.17 12.73
N GLY A 465 21.28 0.18 12.55
CA GLY A 465 20.18 -0.32 13.40
C GLY A 465 20.36 0.05 14.88
N TYR A 466 19.60 -0.61 15.76
CA TYR A 466 19.57 -0.27 17.19
C TYR A 466 20.68 -0.96 18.04
N PHE A 467 21.71 -1.52 17.40
CA PHE A 467 22.68 -2.40 18.07
C PHE A 467 23.89 -1.67 18.67
N LEU A 468 24.16 -0.44 18.24
CA LEU A 468 25.39 0.27 18.56
C LEU A 468 25.13 1.43 19.54
N PRO A 469 25.80 1.45 20.70
CA PRO A 469 25.71 2.57 21.64
C PRO A 469 26.49 3.76 21.10
N ILE A 470 25.81 4.55 20.25
CA ILE A 470 26.35 5.79 19.67
C ILE A 470 25.56 6.97 20.23
N LYS A 471 26.28 7.91 20.84
CA LYS A 471 25.77 9.24 21.19
C LYS A 471 26.00 10.18 20.02
N VAL A 472 24.92 10.74 19.47
CA VAL A 472 24.97 11.62 18.30
C VAL A 472 25.00 13.07 18.76
N PHE A 473 25.78 13.90 18.06
CA PHE A 473 25.80 15.33 18.28
C PHE A 473 25.34 16.07 17.02
N HIS A 474 24.38 16.97 17.21
CA HIS A 474 23.81 17.80 16.16
C HIS A 474 24.57 19.13 16.05
N TYR A 475 24.88 19.55 14.83
CA TYR A 475 25.52 20.84 14.57
C TYR A 475 24.50 21.98 14.61
N ASN A 476 24.65 22.92 15.53
CA ASN A 476 23.78 24.09 15.67
C ASN A 476 24.63 25.35 15.91
N ARG A 477 24.55 26.33 14.99
CA ARG A 477 25.16 27.67 15.11
C ARG A 477 26.56 27.65 15.73
N ASP A 478 27.45 26.94 15.05
CA ASP A 478 28.85 26.77 15.40
C ASP A 478 29.21 25.80 16.52
N GLU A 479 28.23 25.21 17.21
CA GLU A 479 28.48 24.23 18.28
C GLU A 479 27.83 22.87 17.97
N TYR A 480 28.30 21.85 18.69
CA TYR A 480 27.70 20.52 18.68
C TYR A 480 26.91 20.31 19.97
N ILE A 481 25.63 19.98 19.81
CA ILE A 481 24.71 19.71 20.92
C ILE A 481 24.48 18.20 20.98
N GLU A 482 24.61 17.60 22.17
CA GLU A 482 24.28 16.19 22.37
C GLU A 482 22.78 15.98 22.11
N VAL A 483 22.45 15.05 21.22
CA VAL A 483 21.08 14.60 21.04
C VAL A 483 20.77 13.64 22.20
N PRO A 484 19.77 13.92 23.04
CA PRO A 484 19.51 13.18 24.27
C PRO A 484 18.82 11.84 24.01
N ILE A 485 19.16 11.14 22.92
CA ILE A 485 18.70 9.79 22.55
C ILE A 485 19.87 9.05 21.90
N LYS A 486 20.36 7.97 22.53
CA LYS A 486 21.41 7.13 21.92
C LYS A 486 20.81 6.20 20.86
N LEU A 487 21.60 5.83 19.86
CA LEU A 487 21.13 4.97 18.75
C LEU A 487 20.68 3.57 19.19
N ASN A 488 21.06 3.10 20.38
CA ASN A 488 20.65 1.79 20.91
C ASN A 488 19.52 1.84 21.93
N GLU A 489 18.83 2.98 22.08
CA GLU A 489 17.67 3.06 22.97
C GLU A 489 16.46 2.32 22.39
N GLU A 490 15.65 1.70 23.26
CA GLU A 490 14.51 0.86 22.86
C GLU A 490 13.47 1.62 22.01
N ILE A 491 13.35 2.93 22.18
CA ILE A 491 12.45 3.75 21.37
C ILE A 491 12.83 3.76 19.87
N LEU A 492 14.07 3.43 19.53
CA LEU A 492 14.55 3.34 18.15
C LEU A 492 14.47 1.94 17.59
N ARG A 493 14.11 0.94 18.41
CA ARG A 493 14.00 -0.44 17.95
C ARG A 493 12.97 -0.52 16.83
N SER A 494 13.43 -1.01 15.68
CA SER A 494 12.60 -1.15 14.50
C SER A 494 11.45 -2.13 14.75
N PRO A 495 10.20 -1.74 14.47
CA PRO A 495 9.05 -2.63 14.48
C PRO A 495 8.81 -3.33 13.13
N PHE A 496 9.63 -3.06 12.11
CA PHE A 496 9.38 -3.42 10.70
C PHE A 496 10.23 -4.60 10.20
#